data_AF-A0A6G3XQD6-F1
#
_entry.id   AF-A0A6G3XQD6-F1
#
_cell.length_a   1.000
_cell.length_b   1.000
_cell.length_c   1.000
_cell.angle_alpha   90.00
_cell.angle_beta   90.00
_cell.angle_gamma   90.00
#
_symmetry.space_group_name_H-M   'P 1'
#
loop_
_entity.id
_entity.type
_entity.pdbx_description
1 polymer ?
#
loop_
_entity_poly.entity_id
_entity_poly.type
_entity_poly.pdbx_seq_one_letter_code
_entity_poly.pdbx_strand_id
1 'polypeptide(L)' 'QAPGQLVANDIGRVVVRTAEPLALDAYADSRRTGSFLLIDPADGTTLSAGMAGASFAAAEAAAPAADDDAEWDF' A
#
# COMPACT_ATOMS: atom_id res chain seq x y z
N GLN A 1 10.90 -14.35 1.97
CA GLN A 1 11.62 -13.08 1.77
C GLN A 1 10.63 -12.04 1.30
N ALA A 2 10.80 -10.77 1.68
CA ALA A 2 10.06 -9.69 1.02
C ALA A 2 10.57 -9.53 -0.43
N PRO A 3 9.71 -9.17 -1.38
CA PRO A 3 10.14 -8.95 -2.76
C PRO A 3 11.16 -7.81 -2.83
N GLY A 4 12.11 -7.91 -3.77
CA GLY A 4 13.15 -6.88 -3.95
C GLY A 4 12.62 -5.56 -4.50
N GLN A 5 11.43 -5.57 -5.13
CA GLN A 5 10.69 -4.40 -5.57
C GLN A 5 9.19 -4.67 -5.50
N LEU A 6 8.38 -3.61 -5.50
CA LEU A 6 6.94 -3.68 -5.75
C LEU A 6 6.66 -3.13 -7.16
N VAL A 7 5.82 -3.81 -7.92
CA VAL A 7 5.33 -3.35 -9.22
C VAL A 7 3.92 -2.78 -9.12
N ALA A 8 3.38 -2.27 -10.22
CA ALA A 8 2.02 -1.75 -10.26
C ALA A 8 1.03 -2.80 -9.73
N ASN A 9 0.11 -2.35 -8.87
CA ASN A 9 -0.91 -3.14 -8.17
C ASN A 9 -0.39 -4.02 -7.01
N ASP A 10 0.91 -4.11 -6.77
CA ASP A 10 1.39 -4.80 -5.58
C ASP A 10 1.03 -4.02 -4.31
N ILE A 11 0.64 -4.75 -3.27
CA ILE A 11 0.42 -4.21 -1.93
C ILE A 11 1.51 -4.77 -1.03
N GLY A 12 2.29 -3.87 -0.42
CA GLY A 12 3.41 -4.26 0.41
C GLY A 12 3.62 -3.31 1.59
N ARG A 13 4.37 -3.79 2.57
CA ARG A 13 4.84 -2.99 3.70
C ARG A 13 6.24 -2.47 3.40
N VAL A 14 6.42 -1.16 3.53
CA VAL A 14 7.70 -0.47 3.30
C VAL A 14 8.08 0.37 4.52
N VAL A 15 9.36 0.73 4.61
CA VAL A 15 9.85 1.75 5.54
C VAL A 15 10.33 2.92 4.71
N VAL A 16 9.79 4.11 4.99
CA VAL A 16 10.13 5.35 4.28
C VAL A 16 10.97 6.22 5.20
N ARG A 17 12.10 6.70 4.68
CA ARG A 17 12.90 7.74 5.36
C ARG A 17 12.45 9.10 4.85
N THR A 18 12.11 9.99 5.77
CA THR A 18 11.74 11.38 5.47
C THR A 18 12.97 12.28 5.56
N ALA A 19 12.93 13.42 4.86
CA ALA A 19 14.03 14.40 4.90
C ALA A 19 14.10 15.13 6.26
N GLU A 20 12.95 15.30 6.90
CA GLU A 20 12.78 15.92 8.21
C GLU A 20 11.65 15.20 8.98
N PRO A 21 11.50 15.43 10.29
CA PRO A 21 10.38 14.89 11.06
C PRO A 21 9.03 15.35 10.49
N LEU A 22 8.10 14.42 10.29
CA LEU A 22 6.74 14.70 9.83
C LEU A 22 5.72 14.33 10.90
N ALA A 23 4.73 15.19 11.13
CA ALA A 23 3.55 14.83 11.90
C ALA A 23 2.72 13.83 11.10
N LEU A 24 2.60 12.61 11.61
CA LEU A 24 1.92 11.51 10.94
C LEU A 24 1.16 10.70 11.99
N ASP A 25 -0.15 10.55 11.80
CA ASP A 25 -0.98 9.71 12.64
C ASP A 25 -1.07 8.30 12.04
N ALA A 26 -1.38 7.29 12.86
CA ALA A 26 -1.76 6.00 12.32
C ALA A 26 -3.06 6.14 11.52
N TYR A 27 -3.11 5.54 10.33
CA TYR A 27 -4.27 5.63 9.44
C TYR A 27 -5.56 5.11 10.10
N ALA A 28 -5.44 4.12 10.97
CA ALA A 28 -6.56 3.56 11.73
C ALA A 28 -7.20 4.57 12.67
N ASP A 29 -6.42 5.50 13.23
CA ASP A 29 -6.88 6.53 14.15
C ASP A 29 -7.39 7.77 13.40
N SER A 30 -6.67 8.19 12.35
CA SER A 30 -7.06 9.30 11.48
C SER A 30 -6.71 9.03 10.01
N ARG A 31 -7.73 8.72 9.21
CA ARG A 31 -7.56 8.48 7.77
C ARG A 31 -7.01 9.68 7.02
N ARG A 32 -7.33 10.90 7.48
CA ARG A 32 -6.95 12.15 6.79
C ARG A 32 -5.46 12.46 6.93
N THR A 33 -4.89 12.22 8.10
CA THR A 33 -3.48 12.54 8.42
C THR A 33 -2.57 11.32 8.41
N GLY A 34 -3.13 10.11 8.35
CA GLY A 34 -2.37 8.87 8.16
C GLY A 34 -2.32 8.36 6.72
N SER A 35 -2.97 9.02 5.76
CA SER A 35 -2.85 8.70 4.33
C SER A 35 -1.82 9.60 3.64
N PHE A 36 -1.07 9.06 2.68
CA PHE A 36 -0.13 9.83 1.88
C PHE A 36 -0.02 9.29 0.45
N LEU A 37 0.56 10.09 -0.45
CA LEU A 37 0.92 9.70 -1.80
C LEU A 37 2.43 9.75 -1.97
N LEU A 38 2.99 8.81 -2.74
CA LEU A 38 4.36 8.89 -3.23
C LEU A 38 4.33 9.48 -4.63
N ILE A 39 5.00 10.61 -4.81
CA ILE A 39 5.04 11.36 -6.06
C ILE A 39 6.45 11.30 -6.63
N ASP A 40 6.58 11.04 -7.93
CA ASP A 40 7.84 11.13 -8.64
C ASP A 40 8.27 12.61 -8.76
N PRO A 41 9.45 13.00 -8.25
CA PRO A 41 9.92 14.37 -8.33
C PRO A 41 10.29 14.83 -9.75
N ALA A 42 10.51 13.92 -10.71
CA ALA A 42 10.92 14.28 -12.07
C ALA A 42 9.76 14.81 -12.90
N ASP A 43 8.57 14.21 -12.78
CA ASP A 43 7.41 14.52 -13.63
C ASP A 43 6.09 14.74 -12.86
N GLY A 44 6.07 14.52 -11.54
CA GLY A 44 4.89 14.70 -10.70
C GLY A 44 3.90 13.53 -10.73
N THR A 45 4.25 12.40 -11.35
CA THR A 45 3.38 11.22 -11.41
C THR A 45 3.15 10.64 -10.01
N THR A 46 1.91 10.24 -9.73
CA THR A 46 1.60 9.48 -8.51
C THR A 46 2.04 8.03 -8.68
N LEU A 47 3.07 7.63 -7.93
CA LEU A 47 3.63 6.28 -7.97
C LEU A 47 2.84 5.29 -7.12
N SER A 48 2.35 5.74 -5.96
CA SER A 48 1.63 4.87 -5.01
C SER A 48 0.82 5.68 -4.01
N ALA A 49 -0.18 5.03 -3.42
CA ALA A 49 -0.90 5.51 -2.24
C ALA A 49 -0.49 4.69 -1.02
N GLY A 50 -0.29 5.37 0.10
CA GLY A 50 0.21 4.78 1.34
C GLY A 50 -0.66 5.09 2.55
N MET A 51 -0.62 4.17 3.51
CA MET A 51 -1.25 4.31 4.83
C MET A 51 -0.18 4.11 5.90
N ALA A 52 -0.16 5.00 6.89
CA ALA A 52 0.77 4.94 8.01
C ALA A 52 0.29 3.94 9.08
N GLY A 53 1.23 3.18 9.65
CA GLY A 53 0.95 2.21 10.69
C GLY A 53 0.73 0.79 10.15
N ALA A 54 0.00 -0.03 10.90
CA ALA A 54 -0.35 -1.37 10.46
C ALA A 54 -1.42 -1.28 9.37
N SER A 55 -1.12 -1.86 8.20
CA SER A 55 -2.16 -2.16 7.21
C SER A 55 -3.08 -3.26 7.75
N PHE A 56 -4.29 -3.36 7.21
CA PHE A 56 -5.23 -4.46 7.48
C PHE A 56 -4.63 -5.88 7.27
N ALA A 57 -3.42 -5.99 6.72
CA ALA A 57 -2.66 -7.22 6.50
C ALA A 57 -2.00 -7.84 7.75
N ALA A 58 -2.60 -7.65 8.92
CA ALA A 58 -2.56 -8.71 9.94
C ALA A 58 -3.77 -9.66 9.80
N ALA A 59 -4.60 -9.49 8.77
CA ALA A 59 -5.58 -10.47 8.33
C ALA A 59 -4.98 -11.31 7.19
N GLU A 60 -4.79 -12.60 7.50
CA GLU A 60 -4.55 -13.73 6.62
C GLU A 60 -3.48 -13.58 5.52
N ALA A 61 -2.41 -14.37 5.62
CA ALA A 61 -1.71 -14.82 4.42
C ALA A 61 -2.76 -15.49 3.52
N ALA A 62 -3.20 -14.78 2.48
CA ALA A 62 -4.23 -15.23 1.57
C ALA A 62 -3.86 -16.62 1.04
N ALA A 63 -4.66 -17.62 1.43
CA ALA A 63 -4.67 -18.94 0.83
C ALA A 63 -4.74 -18.79 -0.71
N PRO A 64 -4.13 -19.70 -1.50
CA PRO A 64 -4.25 -19.65 -2.95
C PRO A 64 -5.73 -19.60 -3.31
N ALA A 65 -6.12 -18.56 -4.04
CA ALA A 65 -7.46 -18.44 -4.60
C ALA A 65 -7.74 -19.74 -5.34
N ALA A 66 -8.77 -20.46 -4.90
CA ALA A 66 -9.33 -21.53 -5.71
C ALA A 66 -9.72 -20.90 -7.04
N ASP A 67 -9.25 -21.48 -8.15
CA ASP A 67 -9.74 -21.17 -9.48
C ASP A 67 -11.25 -21.41 -9.49
N ASP A 68 -12.03 -20.34 -9.31
CA ASP A 68 -13.44 -20.34 -9.65
C ASP A 68 -13.50 -19.68 -11.03
N ASP A 69 -13.49 -20.53 -12.06
CA ASP A 69 -13.82 -20.19 -13.45
C ASP A 69 -15.27 -19.71 -13.52
N ALA A 70 -15.57 -18.59 -12.87
CA ALA A 70 -16.86 -17.93 -12.95
C ALA A 70 -16.97 -17.28 -14.34
N GLU A 71 -17.46 -18.09 -15.27
CA GLU A 71 -17.96 -17.70 -16.58
C GLU A 71 -18.95 -16.54 -16.42
N TRP A 72 -18.50 -15.33 -16.76
CA TRP A 72 -19.35 -14.15 -16.84
C TRP A 72 -20.22 -14.27 -18.10
N ASP A 73 -21.44 -14.78 -17.94
CA ASP A 73 -22.41 -14.88 -19.03
C ASP A 73 -23.00 -13.47 -19.33
N PHE A 74 -22.58 -12.88 -20.46
CA PHE A 74 -22.98 -11.56 -20.97
C PHE A 74 -23.89 -11.67 -22.19
#